data_AF-A0A174TY08-F1
#
_entry.id   AF-A0A174TY08-F1
#
_cell.length_a   1.000
_cell.length_b   1.000
_cell.length_c   1.000
_cell.angle_alpha   90.00
_cell.angle_beta   90.00
_cell.angle_gamma   90.00
#
_symmetry.space_group_name_H-M   'P 1'
#
loop_
_entity.id
_entity.type
_entity.pdbx_description
1 polymer ?
#
loop_
_entity_poly.entity_id
_entity_poly.type
_entity_poly.pdbx_seq_one_letter_code
_entity_poly.pdbx_strand_id
1 'polypeptide(L)'
;MEKEVKTIGQEVTKAVETMKEAGKQGKQPQQQQEKAEKPDTPKGKGKSPKKDEAAKLQEEINRKTKELEKCLAELERKKEISRNRTAFINAMDKLDEAAGKLKEDNSFETTLYKLRFADASGYGSNSDIFTISNRYLLEEFIKFMKKKIQSKIEELEQLLISE
;
A
#
# COMPACT_ATOMS: atom_id res chain seq x y z
N MET A 1 8.89 -15.74 2.20
CA MET A 1 8.88 -14.42 1.56
C MET A 1 7.71 -13.53 2.00
N GLU A 2 6.44 -13.73 1.63
CA GLU A 2 5.35 -12.79 2.05
C GLU A 2 5.15 -12.67 3.57
N LYS A 3 5.30 -13.78 4.31
CA LYS A 3 5.20 -13.78 5.78
C LYS A 3 6.37 -13.03 6.42
N GLU A 4 7.59 -13.19 5.90
CA GLU A 4 8.79 -12.52 6.42
C GLU A 4 8.77 -11.00 6.18
N VAL A 5 8.29 -10.56 5.01
CA VAL A 5 8.16 -9.13 4.69
C VAL A 5 7.13 -8.44 5.60
N LYS A 6 6.04 -9.14 5.96
CA LYS A 6 5.05 -8.63 6.94
C LYS A 6 5.66 -8.48 8.33
N THR A 7 6.47 -9.42 8.78
CA THR A 7 7.13 -9.37 10.09
C THR A 7 8.13 -8.22 10.17
N ILE A 8 8.95 -8.04 9.13
CA ILE A 8 9.96 -6.97 9.07
C ILE A 8 9.29 -5.58 9.08
N GLY A 9 8.20 -5.39 8.32
CA GLY A 9 7.47 -4.13 8.31
C GLY A 9 6.95 -3.74 9.70
N GLN A 10 6.38 -4.70 10.44
CA GLN A 10 5.86 -4.46 11.79
C GLN A 10 6.97 -4.20 12.81
N GLU A 11 8.09 -4.90 12.70
CA GLU A 11 9.24 -4.70 13.58
C GLU A 11 9.90 -3.33 13.37
N VAL A 12 9.98 -2.85 12.12
CA VAL A 12 10.51 -1.52 11.80
C VAL A 12 9.60 -0.42 12.34
N THR A 13 8.26 -0.53 12.19
CA THR A 13 7.34 0.45 12.76
C THR A 13 7.46 0.52 14.28
N LYS A 14 7.54 -0.64 14.94
CA LYS A 14 7.69 -0.73 16.40
C LYS A 14 9.02 -0.14 16.88
N ALA A 15 10.11 -0.38 16.17
CA ALA A 15 11.41 0.20 16.49
C ALA A 15 11.40 1.74 16.37
N VAL A 16 10.76 2.28 15.33
CA VAL A 16 10.64 3.73 15.11
C VAL A 16 9.82 4.40 16.21
N GLU A 17 8.71 3.78 16.64
CA GLU A 17 7.90 4.30 17.76
C GLU A 17 8.67 4.27 19.08
N THR A 18 9.39 3.18 19.36
CA THR A 18 10.19 3.04 20.59
C THR A 18 11.31 4.09 20.67
N MET A 19 11.98 4.39 19.54
CA MET A 19 13.00 5.43 19.47
C MET A 19 12.41 6.85 19.64
N LYS A 20 11.18 7.07 19.15
CA LYS A 20 10.46 8.34 19.29
C LYS A 20 10.01 8.61 20.73
N GLU A 21 9.68 7.56 21.50
CA GLU A 21 9.36 7.66 22.92
C GLU A 21 10.61 7.84 23.80
N ALA A 22 11.68 7.10 23.53
CA ALA A 22 12.96 7.26 24.26
C ALA A 22 13.56 8.67 24.09
N GLY A 23 13.38 9.29 22.92
CA GLY A 23 13.80 10.68 22.66
C GLY A 23 13.02 11.75 23.44
N LYS A 24 11.83 11.43 23.98
CA LYS A 24 11.02 12.36 24.78
C LYS A 24 11.30 12.28 26.28
N GLN A 25 11.79 11.16 26.80
CA GLN A 25 12.06 10.97 28.24
C GLN A 25 13.35 11.65 28.73
N GLY A 26 14.18 12.24 27.85
CA GLY A 26 15.39 12.98 28.24
C GLY A 26 15.15 14.41 28.79
N LYS A 27 13.91 14.85 28.97
CA LYS A 27 13.57 16.19 29.50
C LYS A 27 12.61 16.09 30.70
N GLN A 28 13.11 15.84 31.90
CA GLN A 28 12.47 16.32 33.13
C GLN A 28 13.50 16.94 34.09
N PRO A 29 13.13 18.01 34.82
CA PRO A 29 14.06 18.91 35.49
C PRO A 29 14.46 18.43 36.89
N GLN A 30 15.75 18.44 37.18
CA GLN A 30 16.27 18.24 38.53
C GLN A 30 16.30 19.61 39.26
N GLN A 31 15.33 19.82 40.15
CA GLN A 31 15.30 20.77 41.25
C GLN A 31 14.82 19.94 42.45
N GLN A 32 15.40 19.92 43.66
CA GLN A 32 16.11 20.91 44.48
C GLN A 32 16.90 20.15 45.57
N GLN A 33 18.06 20.67 46.01
CA GLN A 33 18.26 21.06 47.40
C GLN A 33 19.53 21.94 47.57
N GLU A 34 19.28 23.12 48.15
CA GLU A 34 20.13 24.17 48.74
C GLU A 34 21.18 23.61 49.75
N LYS A 35 22.30 24.23 50.17
CA LYS A 35 22.96 25.56 50.04
C LYS A 35 24.24 25.48 50.93
N ALA A 36 25.40 25.99 50.47
CA ALA A 36 26.38 26.76 51.27
C ALA A 36 27.74 26.98 50.56
N GLU A 37 28.16 28.25 50.60
CA GLU A 37 29.52 28.84 50.52
C GLU A 37 30.36 28.79 49.22
N LYS A 38 30.75 30.00 48.77
CA LYS A 38 31.85 30.29 47.83
C LYS A 38 33.16 30.49 48.62
N PRO A 39 34.35 30.34 48.02
CA PRO A 39 34.99 31.50 47.35
C PRO A 39 35.74 31.21 46.02
N ASP A 40 35.79 32.27 45.21
CA ASP A 40 36.64 32.71 44.08
C ASP A 40 37.43 31.79 43.12
N THR A 41 37.03 31.91 41.83
CA THR A 41 37.80 31.98 40.55
C THR A 41 38.72 30.83 40.09
N PRO A 42 39.13 30.76 38.79
CA PRO A 42 38.53 31.19 37.53
C PRO A 42 38.45 30.02 36.50
N LYS A 43 37.87 30.28 35.31
CA LYS A 43 37.97 29.52 34.03
C LYS A 43 36.77 28.69 33.61
N GLY A 44 36.46 28.83 32.32
CA GLY A 44 35.83 27.77 31.54
C GLY A 44 34.54 28.16 30.82
N LYS A 45 34.56 29.20 29.99
CA LYS A 45 33.65 29.28 28.83
C LYS A 45 34.02 28.12 27.87
N GLY A 46 33.60 26.91 28.21
CA GLY A 46 33.66 25.74 27.35
C GLY A 46 32.24 25.36 26.98
N LYS A 47 31.66 26.04 26.00
CA LYS A 47 30.47 25.52 25.32
C LYS A 47 30.87 24.16 24.75
N SER A 48 30.31 23.11 25.32
CA SER A 48 30.65 21.72 25.08
C SER A 48 30.35 21.30 23.63
N PRO A 49 31.35 20.90 22.82
CA PRO A 49 31.15 20.45 21.44
C PRO A 49 30.19 19.25 21.32
N LYS A 50 30.07 18.45 22.39
CA LYS A 50 29.23 17.24 22.46
C LYS A 50 27.72 17.50 22.34
N LYS A 51 27.24 18.69 22.75
CA LYS A 51 25.80 19.03 22.69
C LYS A 51 25.35 19.36 21.26
N ASP A 52 26.22 19.97 20.48
CA ASP A 52 25.97 20.25 19.06
C ASP A 52 26.05 18.98 18.21
N GLU A 53 26.91 18.03 18.57
CA GLU A 53 27.01 16.73 17.89
C GLU A 53 25.76 15.86 18.12
N ALA A 54 25.26 15.79 19.36
CA ALA A 54 24.02 15.08 19.67
C ALA A 54 22.80 15.69 18.95
N ALA A 55 22.73 17.02 18.83
CA ALA A 55 21.67 17.70 18.10
C ALA A 55 21.71 17.39 16.60
N LYS A 56 22.91 17.42 15.99
CA LYS A 56 23.12 17.04 14.58
C LYS A 56 22.73 15.60 14.31
N LEU A 57 23.09 14.67 15.20
CA LEU A 57 22.69 13.26 15.08
C LEU A 57 21.17 13.11 15.17
N GLN A 58 20.50 13.84 16.06
CA GLN A 58 19.04 13.80 16.17
C GLN A 58 18.34 14.36 14.92
N GLU A 59 18.88 15.42 14.32
CA GLU A 59 18.38 15.96 13.06
C GLU A 59 18.56 14.98 11.90
N GLU A 60 19.70 14.30 11.82
CA GLU A 60 19.96 13.29 10.80
C GLU A 60 19.05 12.06 10.98
N ILE A 61 18.84 11.60 12.21
CA ILE A 61 17.85 10.56 12.53
C ILE A 61 16.47 10.99 12.05
N ASN A 62 16.02 12.20 12.40
CA ASN A 62 14.70 12.70 11.99
C ASN A 62 14.58 12.79 10.46
N ARG A 63 15.64 13.17 9.75
CA ARG A 63 15.67 13.20 8.28
C ARG A 63 15.52 11.79 7.70
N LYS A 64 16.34 10.83 8.18
CA LYS A 64 16.29 9.44 7.72
C LYS A 64 14.97 8.76 8.03
N THR A 65 14.35 9.06 9.18
CA THR A 65 13.01 8.54 9.52
C THR A 65 11.96 9.01 8.54
N LYS A 66 11.96 10.29 8.14
CA LYS A 66 11.01 10.83 7.14
C LYS A 66 11.20 10.20 5.76
N GLU A 67 12.46 10.00 5.34
CA GLU A 67 12.78 9.31 4.10
C GLU A 67 12.28 7.86 4.12
N LEU A 68 12.49 7.15 5.23
CA LEU A 68 12.02 5.78 5.41
C LEU A 68 10.49 5.70 5.39
N GLU A 69 9.79 6.60 6.06
CA GLU A 69 8.32 6.68 6.03
C GLU A 69 7.80 6.88 4.60
N LYS A 70 8.45 7.74 3.81
CA LYS A 70 8.11 7.94 2.39
C LYS A 70 8.32 6.65 1.58
N CYS A 71 9.47 5.98 1.76
CA CYS A 71 9.76 4.72 1.08
C CYS A 71 8.75 3.62 1.43
N LEU A 72 8.34 3.52 2.70
CA LEU A 72 7.34 2.54 3.13
C LEU A 72 5.96 2.81 2.50
N ALA A 73 5.54 4.08 2.44
CA ALA A 73 4.28 4.45 1.80
C ALA A 73 4.28 4.12 0.30
N GLU A 74 5.40 4.36 -0.38
CA GLU A 74 5.56 4.04 -1.79
C GLU A 74 5.55 2.53 -2.05
N LEU A 75 6.20 1.74 -1.18
CA LEU A 75 6.21 0.29 -1.26
C LEU A 75 4.79 -0.27 -1.13
N GLU A 76 4.03 0.17 -0.12
CA GLU A 76 2.66 -0.33 0.07
C GLU A 76 1.74 0.06 -1.10
N ARG A 77 1.93 1.25 -1.68
CA ARG A 77 1.25 1.65 -2.93
C ARG A 77 1.61 0.72 -4.09
N LYS A 78 2.89 0.46 -4.34
CA LYS A 78 3.36 -0.42 -5.43
C LYS A 78 2.85 -1.86 -5.25
N LYS A 79 2.80 -2.35 -4.02
CA LYS A 79 2.23 -3.65 -3.68
C LYS A 79 0.73 -3.74 -4.00
N GLU A 80 -0.03 -2.69 -3.72
CA GLU A 80 -1.46 -2.66 -4.06
C GLU A 80 -1.69 -2.62 -5.58
N ILE A 81 -0.88 -1.84 -6.30
CA ILE A 81 -0.89 -1.83 -7.78
C ILE A 81 -0.58 -3.23 -8.32
N SER A 82 0.41 -3.92 -7.75
CA SER A 82 0.78 -5.28 -8.13
C SER A 82 -0.37 -6.27 -7.92
N ARG A 83 -1.07 -6.21 -6.77
CA ARG A 83 -2.27 -7.04 -6.52
C ARG A 83 -3.36 -6.80 -7.55
N ASN A 84 -3.65 -5.53 -7.84
CA ASN A 84 -4.66 -5.15 -8.82
C ASN A 84 -4.30 -5.66 -10.22
N ARG A 85 -3.02 -5.55 -10.62
CA ARG A 85 -2.52 -6.11 -11.88
C ARG A 85 -2.77 -7.62 -11.95
N THR A 86 -2.44 -8.36 -10.91
CA THR A 86 -2.70 -9.81 -10.85
C THR A 86 -4.20 -10.14 -10.94
N ALA A 87 -5.06 -9.35 -10.29
CA ALA A 87 -6.51 -9.54 -10.38
C ALA A 87 -7.03 -9.36 -11.83
N PHE A 88 -6.52 -8.37 -12.55
CA PHE A 88 -6.85 -8.16 -13.96
C PHE A 88 -6.35 -9.27 -14.88
N ILE A 89 -5.13 -9.79 -14.66
CA ILE A 89 -4.60 -10.95 -15.41
C ILE A 89 -5.50 -12.17 -15.20
N ASN A 90 -5.84 -12.50 -13.96
CA ASN A 90 -6.73 -13.62 -13.67
C ASN A 90 -8.14 -13.44 -14.30
N ALA A 91 -8.62 -12.20 -14.41
CA ALA A 91 -9.86 -11.92 -15.11
C ALA A 91 -9.74 -12.11 -16.63
N MET A 92 -8.59 -11.75 -17.22
CA MET A 92 -8.29 -12.02 -18.63
C MET A 92 -8.31 -13.52 -18.94
N ASP A 93 -7.67 -14.34 -18.10
CA ASP A 93 -7.62 -15.79 -18.28
C ASP A 93 -9.04 -16.42 -18.26
N LYS A 94 -9.89 -15.95 -17.35
CA LYS A 94 -11.31 -16.38 -17.28
C LYS A 94 -12.11 -15.96 -18.51
N LEU A 95 -11.86 -14.77 -19.04
CA LEU A 95 -12.48 -14.31 -20.28
C LEU A 95 -12.02 -15.14 -21.48
N ASP A 96 -10.75 -15.54 -21.52
CA ASP A 96 -10.22 -16.42 -22.56
C ASP A 96 -10.83 -17.82 -22.50
N GLU A 97 -10.98 -18.39 -21.31
CA GLU A 97 -11.67 -19.67 -21.12
C GLU A 97 -13.15 -19.58 -21.56
N ALA A 98 -13.85 -18.51 -21.17
CA ALA A 98 -15.24 -18.29 -21.57
C ALA A 98 -15.38 -18.11 -23.09
N ALA A 99 -14.48 -17.35 -23.71
CA ALA A 99 -14.46 -17.17 -25.17
C ALA A 99 -14.21 -18.50 -25.90
N GLY A 100 -13.32 -19.36 -25.37
CA GLY A 100 -13.08 -20.70 -25.91
C GLY A 100 -14.36 -21.54 -25.94
N LYS A 101 -15.07 -21.62 -24.81
CA LYS A 101 -16.31 -22.38 -24.68
C LYS A 101 -17.45 -21.81 -25.54
N LEU A 102 -17.57 -20.48 -25.65
CA LEU A 102 -18.60 -19.87 -26.50
C LEU A 102 -18.36 -20.14 -27.99
N LYS A 103 -17.11 -20.23 -28.45
CA LYS A 103 -16.80 -20.57 -29.85
C LYS A 103 -17.26 -21.97 -30.26
N GLU A 104 -17.29 -22.90 -29.30
CA GLU A 104 -17.74 -24.28 -29.52
C GLU A 104 -19.28 -24.40 -29.48
N ASP A 105 -19.96 -23.40 -28.92
CA ASP A 105 -21.42 -23.35 -28.87
C ASP A 105 -22.01 -22.77 -30.17
N ASN A 106 -22.99 -23.47 -30.75
CA ASN A 106 -23.67 -23.04 -31.97
C ASN A 106 -25.08 -22.49 -31.69
N SER A 107 -25.46 -22.35 -30.42
CA SER A 107 -26.76 -21.86 -30.01
C SER A 107 -26.89 -20.35 -30.23
N PHE A 108 -28.11 -19.89 -30.53
CA PHE A 108 -28.42 -18.45 -30.57
C PHE A 108 -28.34 -17.84 -29.16
N GLU A 109 -28.97 -18.50 -28.19
CA GLU A 109 -28.83 -18.24 -26.75
C GLU A 109 -28.02 -19.38 -26.13
N THR A 110 -26.93 -19.04 -25.45
CA THR A 110 -26.10 -20.04 -24.76
C THR A 110 -26.66 -20.36 -23.38
N THR A 111 -26.52 -21.61 -22.94
CA THR A 111 -26.78 -22.00 -21.55
C THR A 111 -25.53 -21.91 -20.66
N LEU A 112 -24.37 -21.63 -21.25
CA LEU A 112 -23.07 -21.66 -20.56
C LEU A 112 -22.86 -20.42 -19.69
N TYR A 113 -23.22 -19.25 -20.23
CA TYR A 113 -22.92 -17.96 -19.62
C TYR A 113 -24.08 -16.98 -19.82
N LYS A 114 -24.20 -16.02 -18.91
CA LYS A 114 -25.11 -14.89 -19.05
C LYS A 114 -24.52 -13.64 -18.43
N LEU A 115 -24.73 -12.49 -19.06
CA LEU A 115 -24.59 -11.20 -18.40
C LEU A 115 -25.84 -10.94 -17.58
N ARG A 116 -25.64 -10.46 -16.37
CA ARG A 116 -26.70 -10.17 -15.40
C ARG A 116 -26.53 -8.73 -14.95
N PHE A 117 -27.58 -7.94 -15.15
CA PHE A 117 -27.71 -6.62 -14.57
C PHE A 117 -28.65 -6.75 -13.39
N ALA A 118 -28.14 -6.48 -12.20
CA ALA A 118 -28.89 -6.61 -10.95
C ALA A 118 -28.65 -5.39 -10.07
N ASP A 119 -29.62 -5.04 -9.23
CA ASP A 119 -29.44 -4.00 -8.22
C ASP A 119 -28.43 -4.46 -7.17
N ALA A 120 -27.45 -3.60 -6.85
CA ALA A 120 -26.42 -3.89 -5.85
C ALA A 120 -26.99 -4.05 -4.44
N SER A 121 -28.16 -3.45 -4.17
CA SER A 121 -28.85 -3.51 -2.88
C SER A 121 -29.73 -4.75 -2.71
N GLY A 122 -30.00 -5.48 -3.79
CA GLY A 122 -30.88 -6.64 -3.80
C GLY A 122 -30.20 -7.88 -3.22
N TYR A 123 -30.37 -8.10 -1.92
CA TYR A 123 -29.99 -9.34 -1.23
C TYR A 123 -30.93 -10.50 -1.65
N GLY A 124 -30.78 -11.02 -2.87
CA GLY A 124 -31.60 -12.14 -3.34
C GLY A 124 -31.37 -12.52 -4.79
N SER A 125 -31.61 -13.80 -5.11
CA SER A 125 -31.45 -14.40 -6.45
C SER A 125 -32.38 -13.86 -7.54
N ASN A 126 -33.24 -12.88 -7.20
CA ASN A 126 -34.27 -12.30 -8.06
C ASN A 126 -34.12 -10.76 -8.22
N SER A 127 -32.95 -10.20 -7.92
CA SER A 127 -32.64 -8.80 -8.18
C SER A 127 -32.19 -8.52 -9.62
N ASP A 128 -32.27 -9.53 -10.50
CA ASP A 128 -31.93 -9.43 -11.92
C ASP A 128 -32.94 -8.49 -12.61
N ILE A 129 -32.47 -7.31 -13.01
CA ILE A 129 -33.21 -6.36 -13.83
C ILE A 129 -33.37 -6.94 -15.24
N PHE A 130 -32.27 -7.42 -15.81
CA PHE A 130 -32.29 -8.17 -17.06
C PHE A 130 -31.05 -9.04 -17.22
N THR A 131 -31.13 -10.01 -18.14
CA THR A 131 -30.02 -10.88 -18.49
C THR A 131 -29.83 -10.97 -20.00
N ILE A 132 -28.59 -11.15 -20.44
CA ILE A 132 -28.25 -11.40 -21.84
C ILE A 132 -27.50 -12.73 -21.90
N SER A 133 -28.06 -13.71 -22.61
CA SER A 133 -27.45 -15.02 -22.90
C SER A 133 -27.11 -15.19 -24.38
N ASN A 134 -27.34 -14.16 -25.20
CA ASN A 134 -27.13 -14.25 -26.63
C ASN A 134 -25.64 -14.44 -26.92
N ARG A 135 -25.27 -15.52 -27.60
CA ARG A 135 -23.87 -15.92 -27.79
C ARG A 135 -23.05 -14.82 -28.47
N TYR A 136 -23.59 -14.22 -29.53
CA TYR A 136 -22.90 -13.15 -30.27
C TYR A 136 -22.63 -11.92 -29.39
N LEU A 137 -23.61 -11.48 -28.61
CA LEU A 137 -23.45 -10.36 -27.69
C LEU A 137 -22.42 -10.65 -26.59
N LEU A 138 -22.39 -11.89 -26.08
CA LEU A 138 -21.40 -12.31 -25.09
C LEU A 138 -19.98 -12.33 -25.67
N GLU A 139 -19.80 -12.81 -26.90
CA GLU A 139 -18.50 -12.82 -27.57
C GLU A 139 -17.95 -11.40 -27.79
N GLU A 140 -18.79 -10.48 -28.30
CA GLU A 140 -18.38 -9.09 -28.50
C GLU A 140 -18.12 -8.38 -27.17
N PHE A 141 -18.91 -8.67 -26.13
CA PHE A 141 -18.66 -8.17 -24.78
C PHE A 141 -17.30 -8.66 -24.24
N ILE A 142 -17.01 -9.96 -24.34
CA ILE A 142 -15.73 -10.52 -23.89
C ILE A 142 -14.58 -9.86 -24.63
N LYS A 143 -14.64 -9.76 -25.95
CA LYS A 143 -13.62 -9.09 -26.78
C LYS A 143 -13.41 -7.64 -26.38
N PHE A 144 -14.49 -6.90 -26.10
CA PHE A 144 -14.42 -5.54 -25.58
C PHE A 144 -13.74 -5.48 -24.21
N MET A 145 -14.15 -6.33 -23.28
CA MET A 145 -13.60 -6.37 -21.92
C MET A 145 -12.12 -6.75 -21.92
N LYS A 146 -11.71 -7.72 -22.74
CA LYS A 146 -10.29 -8.07 -22.91
C LYS A 146 -9.46 -6.86 -23.30
N LYS A 147 -9.91 -6.07 -24.30
CA LYS A 147 -9.20 -4.84 -24.70
C LYS A 147 -9.10 -3.83 -23.55
N LYS A 148 -10.16 -3.65 -22.77
CA LYS A 148 -10.15 -2.72 -21.62
C LYS A 148 -9.24 -3.18 -20.49
N ILE A 149 -9.25 -4.47 -20.17
CA ILE A 149 -8.38 -5.06 -19.16
C ILE A 149 -6.91 -4.96 -19.60
N GLN A 150 -6.61 -5.23 -20.86
CA GLN A 150 -5.26 -5.08 -21.43
C GLN A 150 -4.72 -3.66 -21.19
N SER A 151 -5.47 -2.63 -21.60
CA SER A 151 -5.06 -1.23 -21.39
C SER A 151 -4.88 -0.90 -19.90
N LYS A 152 -5.70 -1.48 -19.02
CA LYS A 152 -5.57 -1.24 -17.57
C LYS A 152 -4.34 -1.93 -16.98
N ILE A 153 -4.00 -3.13 -17.45
CA ILE A 153 -2.76 -3.82 -17.07
C ILE A 153 -1.56 -2.98 -17.48
N GLU A 154 -1.52 -2.47 -18.71
CA GLU A 154 -0.44 -1.61 -19.21
C GLU A 154 -0.30 -0.34 -18.36
N GLU A 155 -1.41 0.31 -18.00
CA GLU A 155 -1.40 1.47 -17.09
C GLU A 155 -0.79 1.12 -15.71
N LEU A 156 -1.19 -0.01 -15.12
CA LEU A 156 -0.67 -0.45 -13.84
C LEU A 156 0.82 -0.82 -13.91
N GLU A 157 1.26 -1.41 -15.02
CA GLU A 157 2.68 -1.72 -15.25
C GLU A 157 3.53 -0.46 -15.34
N GLN A 158 3.06 0.58 -16.03
CA GLN A 158 3.75 1.87 -16.07
C GLN A 158 3.88 2.49 -14.67
N LEU A 159 2.83 2.42 -13.85
CA LEU A 159 2.86 2.91 -12.46
C LEU A 159 3.80 2.12 -11.55
N LEU A 160 4.10 0.86 -11.86
CA LEU A 160 5.05 0.05 -11.10
C LEU A 160 6.50 0.40 -11.42
N ILE A 161 6.77 0.76 -12.69
CA ILE A 161 8.11 1.05 -13.21
C ILE A 161 8.49 2.51 -12.98
N SER A 162 7.51 3.42 -12.92
CA SER A 162 7.75 4.82 -12.58
C SER A 162 8.35 4.99 -11.17
N GLU A 163 9.45 5.73 -11.10
CA GLU A 163 10.08 6.21 -9.85
C GLU A 163 9.24 7.28 -9.15
#